data_AF-A0A7C3MSY4-F1
#
_entry.id   AF-A0A7C3MSY4-F1
#
_cell.length_a   1.000
_cell.length_b   1.000
_cell.length_c   1.000
_cell.angle_alpha   90.00
_cell.angle_beta   90.00
_cell.angle_gamma   90.00
#
_symmetry.space_group_name_H-M   'P 1'
#
loop_
_entity.id
_entity.type
_entity.pdbx_description
1 polymer ?
#
loop_
_entity_poly.entity_id
_entity_poly.type
_entity_poly.pdbx_seq_one_letter_code
_entity_poly.pdbx_strand_id
1 'polypeptide(L)'
;MDAAAVPTDIRCQLAQLIRLSQSPADALPPIVDWTSLAVLARTDGVTPSLLEAVRGRSDVPPAVIAALEAECNSILAANVLLLADLESILQGLSSASVPVLLLKGTSLLRHHGWSPALRPMSDLDLIVQLQQLDAAEATLHGLRFVSEECDAGPGRSMFRPGRRPCRVELHTQVYLYGRTRGEDAGLWSRAVPVADAPQGTLAPSLEDELHYLAFHLAIHHWGTGLKWQMDIARLLLQYRGAVRWDDLLSAATRCRTGLALAASLRAASALGGPVPAEVTRALNAYRPGAGERVFFAMASDDRMTWHARRLATAPSVGGLSARMAYLCGRLSPRYAASCEGGPNASRSPRGGAVRRLLSLCGSGARAAVLALRAICRRT
;
A
#
# COMPACT_ATOMS: atom_id res chain seq x y z
N MET A 1 0.84 28.48 12.33
CA MET A 1 -0.57 28.18 12.00
C MET A 1 -0.76 26.72 12.37
N ASP A 2 -1.38 26.50 13.53
CA ASP A 2 -1.22 25.30 14.35
C ASP A 2 -1.75 24.03 13.69
N ALA A 3 -0.85 23.03 13.60
CA ALA A 3 -1.23 21.63 13.48
C ALA A 3 -1.83 21.20 14.83
N ALA A 4 -3.13 21.42 14.99
CA ALA A 4 -3.86 20.96 16.16
C ALA A 4 -3.66 19.44 16.29
N ALA A 5 -3.03 19.04 17.38
CA ALA A 5 -2.94 17.65 17.82
C ALA A 5 -4.36 17.09 17.89
N VAL A 6 -4.69 16.17 16.97
CA VAL A 6 -5.92 15.38 17.07
C VAL A 6 -5.86 14.64 18.41
N PRO A 7 -6.84 14.82 19.31
CA PRO A 7 -6.84 14.14 20.59
C PRO A 7 -6.79 12.63 20.35
N THR A 8 -5.81 11.96 20.96
CA THR A 8 -5.61 10.51 20.90
C THR A 8 -6.87 9.71 21.30
N ASP A 9 -7.85 10.35 21.96
CA ASP A 9 -9.09 9.73 22.44
C ASP A 9 -10.14 9.46 21.32
N ILE A 10 -10.41 10.43 20.43
CA ILE A 10 -11.51 10.29 19.44
C ILE A 10 -11.20 9.25 18.35
N ARG A 11 -9.92 9.12 17.96
CA ARG A 11 -9.49 8.08 17.02
C ARG A 11 -9.58 6.69 17.64
N CYS A 12 -9.28 6.57 18.94
CA CYS A 12 -9.49 5.32 19.69
C CYS A 12 -10.97 4.97 19.77
N GLN A 13 -11.86 5.94 20.05
CA GLN A 13 -13.31 5.73 20.04
C GLN A 13 -13.80 5.26 18.66
N LEU A 14 -13.36 5.90 17.58
CA LEU A 14 -13.69 5.47 16.21
C LEU A 14 -13.27 4.03 15.94
N ALA A 15 -12.03 3.65 16.27
CA ALA A 15 -11.54 2.29 16.08
C ALA A 15 -12.32 1.27 16.92
N GLN A 16 -12.67 1.61 18.17
CA GLN A 16 -13.48 0.76 19.04
C GLN A 16 -14.90 0.57 18.50
N LEU A 17 -15.57 1.64 18.07
CA LEU A 17 -16.90 1.55 17.44
C LEU A 17 -16.87 0.60 16.23
N ILE A 18 -15.87 0.76 15.35
CA ILE A 18 -15.69 -0.09 14.17
C ILE A 18 -15.44 -1.55 14.59
N ARG A 19 -14.58 -1.79 15.58
CA ARG A 19 -14.28 -3.16 16.04
C ARG A 19 -15.51 -3.86 16.60
N LEU A 20 -16.30 -3.16 17.41
CA LEU A 20 -17.45 -3.72 18.10
C LEU A 20 -18.65 -3.94 17.18
N SER A 21 -18.76 -3.20 16.08
CA SER A 21 -19.76 -3.53 15.05
C SER A 21 -19.50 -4.89 14.38
N GLN A 22 -18.27 -5.40 14.43
CA GLN A 22 -17.89 -6.71 13.90
C GLN A 22 -18.08 -7.85 14.92
N SER A 23 -18.35 -7.54 16.19
CA SER A 23 -18.66 -8.51 17.26
C SER A 23 -19.40 -7.80 18.40
N PRO A 24 -20.75 -7.82 18.41
CA PRO A 24 -21.60 -6.98 19.26
C PRO A 24 -21.65 -7.40 20.75
N ALA A 25 -20.61 -8.06 21.26
CA ALA A 25 -20.58 -8.62 22.61
C ALA A 25 -20.29 -7.59 23.71
N ASP A 26 -19.66 -6.44 23.38
CA ASP A 26 -19.26 -5.45 24.39
C ASP A 26 -20.08 -4.15 24.30
N ALA A 27 -20.33 -3.55 25.46
CA ALA A 27 -20.95 -2.23 25.56
C ALA A 27 -20.03 -1.15 24.99
N LEU A 28 -20.57 -0.33 24.08
CA LEU A 28 -19.86 0.77 23.45
C LEU A 28 -19.66 1.92 24.46
N PRO A 29 -18.48 2.56 24.54
CA PRO A 29 -18.28 3.71 25.39
C PRO A 29 -19.20 4.88 24.95
N PRO A 30 -19.63 5.76 25.88
CA PRO A 30 -20.38 6.95 25.53
C PRO A 30 -19.55 7.83 24.58
N ILE A 31 -20.13 8.18 23.43
CA ILE A 31 -19.45 9.00 22.42
C ILE A 31 -19.61 10.48 22.79
N VAL A 32 -18.47 11.15 22.88
CA VAL A 32 -18.40 12.54 23.39
C VAL A 32 -18.79 13.55 22.30
N ASP A 33 -18.47 13.28 21.03
CA ASP A 33 -18.74 14.18 19.91
C ASP A 33 -18.89 13.43 18.58
N TRP A 34 -20.15 13.20 18.17
CA TRP A 34 -20.49 12.57 16.89
C TRP A 34 -20.02 13.35 15.66
N THR A 35 -19.98 14.68 15.75
CA THR A 35 -19.61 15.53 14.61
C THR A 35 -18.12 15.40 14.33
N SER A 36 -17.29 15.54 15.36
CA SER A 36 -15.83 15.34 15.23
C SER A 36 -15.49 13.91 14.80
N LEU A 37 -16.27 12.92 15.24
CA LEU A 37 -16.07 11.52 14.88
C LEU A 37 -16.39 11.27 13.39
N ALA A 38 -17.46 11.87 12.85
CA ALA A 38 -17.77 11.83 11.43
C ALA A 38 -16.72 12.53 10.56
N VAL A 39 -16.20 13.69 11.00
CA VAL A 39 -15.10 14.40 10.31
C VAL A 39 -13.83 13.55 10.29
N LEU A 40 -13.51 12.90 11.41
CA LEU A 40 -12.36 12.01 11.50
C LEU A 40 -12.54 10.78 10.60
N ALA A 41 -13.71 10.15 10.61
CA ALA A 41 -13.97 8.99 9.76
C ALA A 41 -13.82 9.30 8.27
N ARG A 42 -14.24 10.48 7.83
CA ARG A 42 -13.99 10.95 6.46
C ARG A 42 -12.50 11.15 6.19
N THR A 43 -11.80 11.86 7.07
CA THR A 43 -10.34 12.10 6.95
C THR A 43 -9.54 10.79 6.92
N ASP A 44 -9.94 9.82 7.73
CA ASP A 44 -9.28 8.52 7.86
C ASP A 44 -9.74 7.50 6.80
N GLY A 45 -10.74 7.86 5.98
CA GLY A 45 -11.27 7.04 4.88
C GLY A 45 -12.11 5.85 5.34
N VAL A 46 -12.75 5.93 6.51
CA VAL A 46 -13.54 4.85 7.12
C VAL A 46 -15.00 5.25 7.38
N THR A 47 -15.51 6.30 6.73
CA THR A 47 -16.93 6.69 6.78
C THR A 47 -17.90 5.50 6.60
N PRO A 48 -17.73 4.59 5.62
CA PRO A 48 -18.66 3.47 5.47
C PRO A 48 -18.65 2.53 6.68
N SER A 49 -17.48 2.31 7.28
CA SER A 49 -17.34 1.48 8.47
C SER A 49 -17.97 2.12 9.70
N LEU A 50 -17.89 3.45 9.83
CA LEU A 50 -18.61 4.16 10.87
C LEU A 50 -20.12 4.06 10.66
N LEU A 51 -20.61 4.27 9.44
CA LEU A 51 -22.04 4.17 9.12
C LEU A 51 -22.60 2.78 9.44
N GLU A 52 -21.85 1.72 9.12
CA GLU A 52 -22.17 0.35 9.53
C GLU A 52 -22.24 0.23 11.06
N ALA A 53 -21.26 0.77 11.78
CA ALA A 53 -21.17 0.67 13.24
C ALA A 53 -22.27 1.43 14.00
N VAL A 54 -22.80 2.51 13.41
CA VAL A 54 -23.84 3.32 14.05
C VAL A 54 -25.26 2.95 13.63
N ARG A 55 -25.41 2.02 12.68
CA ARG A 55 -26.71 1.59 12.18
C ARG A 55 -27.56 0.99 13.32
N GLY A 56 -28.79 1.49 13.47
CA GLY A 56 -29.72 1.04 14.50
C GLY A 56 -29.50 1.64 15.90
N ARG A 57 -28.52 2.54 16.06
CA ARG A 57 -28.35 3.31 17.30
C ARG A 57 -29.32 4.48 17.36
N SER A 58 -29.88 4.74 18.54
CA SER A 58 -30.81 5.85 18.78
C SER A 58 -30.15 7.12 19.31
N ASP A 59 -28.89 7.03 19.76
CA ASP A 59 -28.13 8.14 20.36
C ASP A 59 -27.32 8.94 19.35
N VAL A 60 -27.39 8.57 18.06
CA VAL A 60 -26.68 9.24 16.96
C VAL A 60 -27.58 10.33 16.39
N PRO A 61 -27.14 11.60 16.34
CA PRO A 61 -27.92 12.67 15.76
C PRO A 61 -28.30 12.38 14.29
N PRO A 62 -29.56 12.60 13.86
CA PRO A 62 -29.98 12.34 12.48
C PRO A 62 -29.14 13.06 11.42
N ALA A 63 -28.68 14.28 11.72
CA ALA A 63 -27.81 15.05 10.83
C ALA A 63 -26.45 14.36 10.58
N VAL A 64 -25.93 13.63 11.58
CA VAL A 64 -24.68 12.87 11.44
C VAL A 64 -24.89 11.66 10.54
N ILE A 65 -25.99 10.91 10.72
CA ILE A 65 -26.34 9.79 9.85
C ILE A 65 -26.47 10.26 8.39
N ALA A 66 -27.23 11.33 8.15
CA ALA A 66 -27.41 11.89 6.80
C ALA A 66 -26.08 12.31 6.16
N ALA A 67 -25.15 12.89 6.95
CA ALA A 67 -23.82 13.26 6.46
C ALA A 67 -22.96 12.04 6.08
N LEU A 68 -23.01 10.96 6.88
CA LEU A 68 -22.30 9.72 6.58
C LEU A 68 -22.88 9.02 5.33
N GLU A 69 -24.20 9.00 5.17
CA GLU A 69 -24.88 8.46 4.00
C GLU A 69 -24.54 9.24 2.73
N ALA A 70 -24.56 10.58 2.78
CA ALA A 70 -24.18 11.43 1.65
C ALA A 70 -22.74 11.20 1.20
N GLU A 71 -21.81 11.01 2.15
CA GLU A 71 -20.42 10.66 1.85
C GLU A 71 -20.32 9.25 1.22
N CYS A 72 -21.03 8.25 1.76
CA CYS A 72 -21.05 6.90 1.19
C CYS A 72 -21.61 6.88 -0.24
N ASN A 73 -22.65 7.67 -0.52
CA ASN A 73 -23.19 7.84 -1.87
C ASN A 73 -22.17 8.49 -2.82
N SER A 74 -21.38 9.45 -2.32
CA SER A 74 -20.32 10.09 -3.11
C SER A 74 -19.19 9.12 -3.42
N ILE A 75 -18.78 8.29 -2.44
CA ILE A 75 -17.79 7.22 -2.62
C ILE A 75 -18.29 6.20 -3.66
N LEU A 76 -19.54 5.75 -3.53
CA LEU A 76 -20.18 4.82 -4.47
C LEU A 76 -20.15 5.40 -5.90
N ALA A 77 -20.61 6.64 -6.07
CA ALA A 77 -20.64 7.28 -7.38
C ALA A 77 -19.23 7.40 -8.01
N ALA A 78 -18.24 7.84 -7.22
CA ALA A 78 -16.86 7.95 -7.69
C ALA A 78 -16.29 6.58 -8.10
N ASN A 79 -16.49 5.55 -7.28
CA ASN A 79 -15.96 4.23 -7.55
C ASN A 79 -16.65 3.51 -8.71
N VAL A 80 -17.95 3.72 -8.92
CA VAL A 80 -18.65 3.19 -10.11
C VAL A 80 -18.03 3.75 -11.38
N LEU A 81 -17.65 5.04 -11.40
CA LEU A 81 -16.97 5.63 -12.54
C LEU A 81 -15.56 5.08 -12.73
N LEU A 82 -14.79 4.93 -11.65
CA LEU A 82 -13.45 4.31 -11.70
C LEU A 82 -13.51 2.86 -12.20
N LEU A 83 -14.50 2.07 -11.75
CA LEU A 83 -14.68 0.69 -12.20
C LEU A 83 -15.10 0.62 -13.68
N ALA A 84 -15.91 1.55 -14.16
CA ALA A 84 -16.23 1.62 -15.59
C ALA A 84 -14.98 1.93 -16.45
N ASP A 85 -14.10 2.80 -15.97
CA ASP A 85 -12.81 3.06 -16.62
C ASP A 85 -11.89 1.84 -16.54
N LEU A 86 -11.86 1.15 -15.40
CA LEU A 86 -11.13 -0.10 -15.22
C LEU A 86 -11.54 -1.13 -16.27
N GLU A 87 -12.84 -1.41 -16.46
CA GLU A 87 -13.28 -2.39 -17.46
C GLU A 87 -12.83 -2.03 -18.89
N SER A 88 -12.82 -0.74 -19.23
CA SER A 88 -12.30 -0.27 -20.52
C SER A 88 -10.79 -0.52 -20.67
N ILE A 89 -10.04 -0.31 -19.59
CA ILE A 89 -8.60 -0.57 -19.53
C ILE A 89 -8.32 -2.07 -19.64
N LEU A 90 -9.03 -2.90 -18.88
CA LEU A 90 -8.85 -4.36 -18.90
C LEU A 90 -9.15 -4.94 -20.28
N GLN A 91 -10.20 -4.45 -20.95
CA GLN A 91 -10.49 -4.86 -22.31
C GLN A 91 -9.39 -4.44 -23.29
N GLY A 92 -8.86 -3.23 -23.16
CA GLY A 92 -7.74 -2.75 -23.97
C GLY A 92 -6.48 -3.61 -23.78
N LEU A 93 -6.12 -3.88 -22.53
CA LEU A 93 -4.93 -4.67 -22.19
C LEU A 93 -5.08 -6.12 -22.66
N SER A 94 -6.27 -6.71 -22.50
CA SER A 94 -6.58 -8.05 -23.00
C SER A 94 -6.45 -8.14 -24.53
N SER A 95 -7.02 -7.18 -25.27
CA SER A 95 -6.88 -7.10 -26.73
C SER A 95 -5.42 -6.93 -27.19
N ALA A 96 -4.59 -6.26 -26.38
CA ALA A 96 -3.16 -6.12 -26.62
C ALA A 96 -2.33 -7.32 -26.12
N SER A 97 -2.96 -8.37 -25.59
CA SER A 97 -2.29 -9.53 -24.97
C SER A 97 -1.31 -9.13 -23.85
N VAL A 98 -1.71 -8.15 -23.04
CA VAL A 98 -0.98 -7.69 -21.85
C VAL A 98 -1.67 -8.21 -20.59
N PRO A 99 -1.15 -9.28 -19.96
CA PRO A 99 -1.56 -9.70 -18.62
C PRO A 99 -1.38 -8.59 -17.60
N VAL A 100 -2.32 -8.51 -16.66
CA VAL A 100 -2.36 -7.48 -15.63
C VAL A 100 -2.83 -8.06 -14.31
N LEU A 101 -2.20 -7.67 -13.21
CA LEU A 101 -2.69 -7.93 -11.86
C LEU A 101 -3.43 -6.71 -11.34
N LEU A 102 -4.63 -6.91 -10.82
CA LEU A 102 -5.35 -5.89 -10.05
C LEU A 102 -4.68 -5.74 -8.67
N LEU A 103 -4.55 -4.51 -8.17
CA LEU A 103 -3.88 -4.26 -6.90
C LEU A 103 -4.67 -3.26 -6.04
N LYS A 104 -4.48 -3.32 -4.71
CA LYS A 104 -5.11 -2.40 -3.75
C LYS A 104 -6.62 -2.31 -3.97
N GLY A 105 -7.17 -1.10 -3.99
CA GLY A 105 -8.59 -0.85 -4.17
C GLY A 105 -9.19 -1.51 -5.41
N THR A 106 -8.43 -1.58 -6.51
CA THR A 106 -8.84 -2.27 -7.73
C THR A 106 -9.09 -3.77 -7.45
N SER A 107 -8.14 -4.44 -6.78
CA SER A 107 -8.28 -5.85 -6.38
C SER A 107 -9.43 -6.03 -5.39
N LEU A 108 -9.49 -5.19 -4.35
CA LEU A 108 -10.49 -5.27 -3.29
C LEU A 108 -11.93 -5.16 -3.82
N LEU A 109 -12.21 -4.19 -4.69
CA LEU A 109 -13.55 -4.02 -5.26
C LEU A 109 -13.84 -5.04 -6.37
N ARG A 110 -12.91 -5.25 -7.30
CA ARG A 110 -13.19 -6.03 -8.53
C ARG A 110 -12.95 -7.53 -8.38
N HIS A 111 -11.93 -7.94 -7.63
CA HIS A 111 -11.61 -9.36 -7.42
C HIS A 111 -12.30 -9.91 -6.16
N HIS A 112 -12.18 -9.23 -5.02
CA HIS A 112 -12.80 -9.70 -3.77
C HIS A 112 -14.29 -9.33 -3.65
N GLY A 113 -14.84 -8.61 -4.63
CA GLY A 113 -16.28 -8.34 -4.75
C GLY A 113 -16.82 -7.37 -3.70
N TRP A 114 -15.98 -6.46 -3.19
CA TRP A 114 -16.45 -5.46 -2.23
C TRP A 114 -17.42 -4.48 -2.88
N SER A 115 -18.45 -4.09 -2.12
CA SER A 115 -19.35 -3.01 -2.55
C SER A 115 -18.53 -1.74 -2.85
N PRO A 116 -18.78 -1.06 -3.99
CA PRO A 116 -18.06 0.17 -4.33
C PRO A 116 -18.28 1.30 -3.32
N ALA A 117 -19.27 1.21 -2.42
CA ALA A 117 -19.48 2.19 -1.36
C ALA A 117 -18.47 2.07 -0.18
N LEU A 118 -17.71 0.97 -0.09
CA LEU A 118 -16.95 0.64 1.13
C LEU A 118 -15.60 1.31 1.26
N ARG A 119 -14.99 1.74 0.16
CA ARG A 119 -13.58 2.16 0.15
C ARG A 119 -13.38 3.38 -0.74
N PRO A 120 -13.13 4.58 -0.18
CA PRO A 120 -12.76 5.74 -0.99
C PRO A 120 -11.49 5.47 -1.82
N MET A 121 -11.56 5.69 -3.13
CA MET A 121 -10.43 5.55 -4.06
C MET A 121 -10.27 6.82 -4.91
N SER A 122 -9.04 7.06 -5.37
CA SER A 122 -8.68 8.19 -6.23
C SER A 122 -7.99 7.78 -7.52
N ASP A 123 -7.63 6.51 -7.63
CA ASP A 123 -6.77 5.92 -8.63
C ASP A 123 -7.08 4.43 -8.82
N LEU A 124 -6.61 3.90 -9.94
CA LEU A 124 -6.60 2.47 -10.27
C LEU A 124 -5.15 1.98 -10.22
N ASP A 125 -4.85 1.08 -9.28
CA ASP A 125 -3.54 0.43 -9.21
C ASP A 125 -3.54 -0.89 -9.98
N LEU A 126 -2.57 -1.03 -10.88
CA LEU A 126 -2.39 -2.22 -11.72
C LEU A 126 -0.91 -2.63 -11.72
N ILE A 127 -0.61 -3.93 -11.79
CA ILE A 127 0.76 -4.41 -12.02
C ILE A 127 0.83 -5.07 -13.39
N VAL A 128 1.84 -4.68 -14.16
CA VAL A 128 2.20 -5.33 -15.42
C VAL A 128 3.63 -5.85 -15.35
N GLN A 129 3.97 -6.84 -16.17
CA GLN A 129 5.35 -7.28 -16.28
C GLN A 129 6.20 -6.14 -16.85
N LEU A 130 7.45 -6.01 -16.39
CA LEU A 130 8.35 -4.94 -16.82
C LEU A 130 8.50 -4.89 -18.35
N GLN A 131 8.58 -6.06 -18.99
CA GLN A 131 8.72 -6.20 -20.45
C GLN A 131 7.45 -5.76 -21.21
N GLN A 132 6.31 -5.65 -20.53
CA GLN A 132 5.03 -5.26 -21.10
C GLN A 132 4.62 -3.84 -20.73
N LEU A 133 5.42 -3.13 -19.93
CA LEU A 133 5.11 -1.79 -19.45
C LEU A 133 4.84 -0.80 -20.60
N ASP A 134 5.64 -0.87 -21.67
CA ASP A 134 5.49 0.01 -22.84
C ASP A 134 4.20 -0.32 -23.62
N ALA A 135 3.86 -1.60 -23.75
CA ALA A 135 2.62 -2.03 -24.39
C ALA A 135 1.38 -1.62 -23.57
N ALA A 136 1.46 -1.72 -22.25
CA ALA A 136 0.42 -1.26 -21.33
C ALA A 136 0.21 0.27 -21.45
N GLU A 137 1.30 1.05 -21.44
CA GLU A 137 1.23 2.50 -21.63
C GLU A 137 0.64 2.87 -23.00
N ALA A 138 1.08 2.23 -24.09
CA ALA A 138 0.54 2.47 -25.42
C ALA A 138 -0.97 2.18 -25.50
N THR A 139 -1.43 1.15 -24.80
CA THR A 139 -2.86 0.81 -24.67
C THR A 139 -3.63 1.94 -23.96
N LEU A 140 -3.11 2.43 -22.84
CA LEU A 140 -3.70 3.54 -22.07
C LEU A 140 -3.71 4.85 -22.88
N HIS A 141 -2.68 5.13 -23.68
CA HIS A 141 -2.68 6.24 -24.63
C HIS A 141 -3.80 6.12 -25.67
N GLY A 142 -4.06 4.92 -26.19
CA GLY A 142 -5.22 4.64 -27.05
C GLY A 142 -6.56 4.96 -26.39
N LEU A 143 -6.62 4.84 -25.05
CA LEU A 143 -7.77 5.20 -24.21
C LEU A 143 -7.74 6.67 -23.72
N ARG A 144 -6.89 7.51 -24.33
CA ARG A 144 -6.72 8.95 -24.07
C ARG A 144 -6.12 9.30 -22.71
N PHE A 145 -5.46 8.35 -22.05
CA PHE A 145 -4.62 8.67 -20.90
C PHE A 145 -3.33 9.33 -21.39
N VAL A 146 -2.84 10.29 -20.62
CA VAL A 146 -1.54 10.95 -20.83
C VAL A 146 -0.61 10.59 -19.69
N SER A 147 0.68 10.46 -19.98
CA SER A 147 1.69 10.16 -18.95
C SER A 147 1.87 11.39 -18.06
N GLU A 148 1.91 11.17 -16.75
CA GLU A 148 2.27 12.20 -15.78
C GLU A 148 3.77 12.06 -15.44
N GLU A 149 4.50 13.17 -15.43
CA GLU A 149 5.87 13.19 -14.94
C GLU A 149 5.87 12.84 -13.45
N CYS A 150 6.38 11.67 -13.10
CA CYS A 150 6.46 11.19 -11.73
C CYS A 150 7.92 10.93 -11.32
N ASP A 151 8.24 11.16 -10.05
CA ASP A 151 9.57 10.98 -9.50
C ASP A 151 10.02 9.49 -9.54
N ALA A 152 10.77 9.11 -10.58
CA ALA A 152 11.71 7.99 -10.66
C ALA A 152 11.36 6.70 -9.86
N GLY A 153 10.12 6.22 -9.91
CA GLY A 153 9.66 4.95 -9.33
C GLY A 153 9.63 3.81 -10.37
N PRO A 154 9.60 2.53 -9.97
CA PRO A 154 9.45 1.40 -10.89
C PRO A 154 7.99 1.29 -11.39
N GLY A 155 7.59 2.19 -12.29
CA GLY A 155 6.23 2.27 -12.79
C GLY A 155 5.96 3.52 -13.64
N ARG A 156 4.71 3.72 -14.04
CA ARG A 156 4.21 4.89 -14.76
C ARG A 156 2.90 5.38 -14.14
N SER A 157 2.79 6.68 -13.88
CA SER A 157 1.49 7.31 -13.60
C SER A 157 0.90 7.81 -14.90
N MET A 158 -0.39 7.53 -15.09
CA MET A 158 -1.14 7.99 -16.24
C MET A 158 -2.46 8.63 -15.81
N PHE A 159 -2.82 9.72 -16.45
CA PHE A 159 -4.02 10.48 -16.13
C PHE A 159 -4.85 10.73 -17.38
N ARG A 160 -6.15 10.50 -17.31
CA ARG A 160 -7.08 10.91 -18.35
C ARG A 160 -7.82 12.16 -17.88
N PRO A 161 -7.55 13.34 -18.48
CA PRO A 161 -8.28 14.56 -18.14
C PRO A 161 -9.71 14.54 -18.70
N GLY A 162 -10.56 15.41 -18.17
CA GLY A 162 -11.89 15.66 -18.72
C GLY A 162 -12.99 15.58 -17.65
N ARG A 163 -14.23 15.38 -18.11
CA ARG A 163 -15.43 15.36 -17.23
C ARG A 163 -15.43 14.17 -16.25
N ARG A 164 -14.66 13.13 -16.52
CA ARG A 164 -14.46 11.96 -15.65
C ARG A 164 -12.95 11.71 -15.51
N PRO A 165 -12.27 12.48 -14.66
CA PRO A 165 -10.84 12.31 -14.45
C PRO A 165 -10.57 10.91 -13.86
N CYS A 166 -9.55 10.25 -14.38
CA CYS A 166 -9.13 8.93 -13.90
C CYS A 166 -7.61 8.89 -13.88
N ARG A 167 -7.04 8.43 -12.76
CA ARG A 167 -5.61 8.17 -12.64
C ARG A 167 -5.38 6.66 -12.57
N VAL A 168 -4.37 6.20 -13.28
CA VAL A 168 -3.92 4.82 -13.31
C VAL A 168 -2.45 4.79 -12.92
N GLU A 169 -2.13 3.99 -11.92
CA GLU A 169 -0.76 3.73 -11.49
C GLU A 169 -0.35 2.34 -12.00
N LEU A 170 0.53 2.32 -13.00
CA LEU A 170 1.13 1.10 -13.52
C LEU A 170 2.39 0.78 -12.70
N HIS A 171 2.33 -0.29 -11.93
CA HIS A 171 3.45 -0.83 -11.18
C HIS A 171 4.14 -1.95 -11.97
N THR A 172 5.44 -2.13 -11.76
CA THR A 172 6.19 -3.29 -12.28
C THR A 172 6.76 -4.19 -11.17
N GLN A 173 6.72 -3.70 -9.93
CA GLN A 173 7.26 -4.35 -8.75
C GLN A 173 6.44 -3.95 -7.53
N VAL A 174 6.19 -4.89 -6.62
CA VAL A 174 5.42 -4.63 -5.38
C VAL A 174 6.33 -4.45 -4.16
N TYR A 175 7.48 -5.12 -4.14
CA TYR A 175 8.38 -5.11 -2.99
C TYR A 175 9.60 -4.21 -3.23
N LEU A 176 9.52 -2.96 -2.76
CA LEU A 176 10.61 -1.99 -2.85
C LEU A 176 11.76 -2.28 -1.86
N TYR A 177 11.57 -3.23 -0.95
CA TYR A 177 12.59 -3.63 0.01
C TYR A 177 13.56 -4.64 -0.62
N GLY A 178 14.75 -4.16 -0.97
CA GLY A 178 15.94 -4.99 -1.06
C GLY A 178 15.91 -6.10 -2.09
N ARG A 179 15.46 -5.84 -3.33
CA ARG A 179 15.35 -6.85 -4.41
C ARG A 179 15.00 -8.21 -3.82
N THR A 180 13.76 -8.38 -3.37
CA THR A 180 13.18 -9.68 -3.06
C THR A 180 13.32 -10.59 -4.28
N ARG A 181 14.47 -11.27 -4.40
CA ARG A 181 14.89 -11.94 -5.63
C ARG A 181 13.86 -13.02 -5.98
N GLY A 182 13.07 -12.75 -7.02
CA GLY A 182 12.05 -13.67 -7.51
C GLY A 182 10.69 -13.59 -6.85
N GLU A 183 10.44 -12.70 -5.88
CA GLU A 183 9.11 -12.62 -5.25
C GLU A 183 8.07 -11.94 -6.13
N ASP A 184 8.46 -11.01 -7.02
CA ASP A 184 7.54 -10.51 -8.06
C ASP A 184 7.17 -11.66 -9.02
N ALA A 185 8.14 -12.48 -9.43
CA ALA A 185 7.86 -13.68 -10.24
C ALA A 185 7.00 -14.70 -9.48
N GLY A 186 7.23 -14.84 -8.17
CA GLY A 186 6.42 -15.65 -7.27
C GLY A 186 4.97 -15.17 -7.21
N LEU A 187 4.76 -13.86 -7.07
CA LEU A 187 3.44 -13.23 -7.11
C LEU A 187 2.73 -13.58 -8.42
N TRP A 188 3.37 -13.37 -9.58
CA TRP A 188 2.78 -13.70 -10.88
C TRP A 188 2.49 -15.20 -11.02
N SER A 189 3.34 -16.09 -10.49
CA SER A 189 3.15 -17.54 -10.58
C SER A 189 1.99 -18.06 -9.72
N ARG A 190 1.67 -17.36 -8.62
CA ARG A 190 0.58 -17.70 -7.68
C ARG A 190 -0.68 -16.88 -7.93
N ALA A 191 -0.65 -15.96 -8.89
CA ALA A 191 -1.77 -15.11 -9.22
C ALA A 191 -2.97 -15.94 -9.67
N VAL A 192 -4.15 -15.47 -9.31
CA VAL A 192 -5.42 -16.14 -9.60
C VAL A 192 -6.20 -15.35 -10.65
N PRO A 193 -6.95 -16.02 -11.55
CA PRO A 193 -7.79 -15.32 -12.51
C PRO A 193 -8.92 -14.58 -11.79
N VAL A 194 -9.25 -13.39 -12.31
CA VAL A 194 -10.41 -12.63 -11.83
C VAL A 194 -11.67 -13.15 -12.54
N ALA A 195 -12.70 -13.50 -11.77
CA ALA A 195 -13.96 -13.99 -12.32
C ALA A 195 -14.64 -12.93 -13.20
N ASP A 196 -15.24 -13.39 -14.30
CA ASP A 196 -15.96 -12.57 -15.27
C ASP A 196 -15.16 -11.35 -15.78
N ALA A 197 -13.84 -11.49 -15.91
CA ALA A 197 -12.95 -10.44 -16.40
C ALA A 197 -12.32 -10.83 -17.76
N PRO A 198 -11.85 -9.85 -18.56
CA PRO A 198 -11.12 -10.13 -19.79
C PRO A 198 -9.92 -11.05 -19.58
N GLN A 199 -9.58 -11.85 -20.61
CA GLN A 199 -8.46 -12.79 -20.55
C GLN A 199 -7.15 -12.06 -20.20
N GLY A 200 -6.38 -12.65 -19.28
CA GLY A 200 -5.14 -12.05 -18.78
C GLY A 200 -5.33 -11.12 -17.58
N THR A 201 -6.57 -10.92 -17.11
CA THR A 201 -6.85 -10.22 -15.85
C THR A 201 -6.68 -11.17 -14.67
N LEU A 202 -5.72 -10.85 -13.82
CA LEU A 202 -5.33 -11.63 -12.65
C LEU A 202 -5.44 -10.77 -11.38
N ALA A 203 -5.40 -11.41 -10.22
CA ALA A 203 -5.21 -10.78 -8.92
C ALA A 203 -4.18 -11.58 -8.10
N PRO A 204 -3.52 -10.96 -7.11
CA PRO A 204 -2.72 -11.70 -6.14
C PRO A 204 -3.50 -12.84 -5.49
N SER A 205 -2.81 -13.91 -5.08
CA SER A 205 -3.42 -14.86 -4.14
C SER A 205 -3.82 -14.14 -2.84
N LEU A 206 -4.74 -14.71 -2.06
CA LEU A 206 -5.19 -14.08 -0.80
C LEU A 206 -4.01 -13.77 0.13
N GLU A 207 -3.07 -14.69 0.27
CA GLU A 207 -1.89 -14.50 1.11
C GLU A 207 -0.95 -13.44 0.56
N ASP A 208 -0.75 -13.37 -0.77
CA ASP A 208 0.07 -12.33 -1.40
C ASP A 208 -0.61 -10.94 -1.32
N GLU A 209 -1.93 -10.84 -1.46
CA GLU A 209 -2.69 -9.58 -1.27
C GLU A 209 -2.56 -9.11 0.18
N LEU A 210 -2.79 -9.99 1.16
CA LEU A 210 -2.64 -9.66 2.59
C LEU A 210 -1.20 -9.24 2.91
N HIS A 211 -0.21 -9.94 2.37
CA HIS A 211 1.20 -9.59 2.55
C HIS A 211 1.52 -8.23 1.97
N TYR A 212 1.07 -7.97 0.74
CA TYR A 212 1.29 -6.71 0.06
C TYR A 212 0.60 -5.55 0.78
N LEU A 213 -0.67 -5.68 1.16
CA LEU A 213 -1.40 -4.65 1.91
C LEU A 213 -0.75 -4.38 3.27
N ALA A 214 -0.28 -5.42 3.96
CA ALA A 214 0.44 -5.27 5.22
C ALA A 214 1.76 -4.50 5.06
N PHE A 215 2.53 -4.81 4.01
CA PHE A 215 3.74 -4.05 3.66
C PHE A 215 3.40 -2.61 3.26
N HIS A 216 2.37 -2.43 2.44
CA HIS A 216 1.96 -1.13 1.92
C HIS A 216 1.54 -0.18 3.05
N LEU A 217 0.70 -0.66 3.98
CA LEU A 217 0.34 0.06 5.20
C LEU A 217 1.58 0.43 6.01
N ALA A 218 2.42 -0.55 6.35
CA ALA A 218 3.56 -0.37 7.24
C ALA A 218 4.58 0.65 6.73
N ILE A 219 4.75 0.76 5.40
CA ILE A 219 5.86 1.49 4.78
C ILE A 219 5.42 2.82 4.16
N HIS A 220 4.23 2.84 3.56
CA HIS A 220 3.76 4.01 2.81
C HIS A 220 2.75 4.83 3.58
N HIS A 221 1.95 4.20 4.44
CA HIS A 221 0.75 4.81 5.01
C HIS A 221 0.63 4.68 6.53
N TRP A 222 1.74 4.41 7.21
CA TRP A 222 1.75 4.40 8.66
C TRP A 222 1.33 5.78 9.19
N GLY A 223 0.36 5.79 10.10
CA GLY A 223 -0.19 7.03 10.67
C GLY A 223 -1.10 7.86 9.73
N THR A 224 -1.26 7.50 8.44
CA THR A 224 -2.01 8.33 7.47
C THR A 224 -3.43 7.80 7.20
N GLY A 225 -4.27 7.77 8.24
CA GLY A 225 -5.65 7.30 8.17
C GLY A 225 -5.85 5.86 8.66
N LEU A 226 -7.12 5.40 8.63
CA LEU A 226 -7.52 4.07 9.09
C LEU A 226 -7.93 3.12 7.96
N LYS A 227 -8.18 3.64 6.74
CA LYS A 227 -8.65 2.83 5.61
C LYS A 227 -7.71 1.66 5.26
N TRP A 228 -6.41 1.85 5.42
CA TRP A 228 -5.40 0.85 5.05
C TRP A 228 -5.38 -0.36 6.02
N GLN A 229 -5.52 -0.09 7.32
CA GLN A 229 -5.71 -1.11 8.34
C GLN A 229 -7.07 -1.79 8.15
N MET A 230 -8.09 -1.02 7.76
CA MET A 230 -9.44 -1.52 7.52
C MET A 230 -9.51 -2.43 6.30
N ASP A 231 -8.73 -2.16 5.24
CA ASP A 231 -8.61 -3.03 4.07
C ASP A 231 -8.17 -4.45 4.52
N ILE A 232 -7.13 -4.54 5.35
CA ILE A 232 -6.64 -5.82 5.90
C ILE A 232 -7.69 -6.45 6.83
N ALA A 233 -8.29 -5.67 7.73
CA ALA A 233 -9.29 -6.18 8.67
C ALA A 233 -10.50 -6.80 7.95
N ARG A 234 -11.02 -6.12 6.92
CA ARG A 234 -12.14 -6.61 6.10
C ARG A 234 -11.81 -7.87 5.32
N LEU A 235 -10.61 -7.97 4.72
CA LEU A 235 -10.19 -9.22 4.07
C LEU A 235 -10.12 -10.38 5.06
N LEU A 236 -9.53 -10.16 6.24
CA LEU A 236 -9.46 -11.19 7.28
C LEU A 236 -10.85 -11.61 7.78
N LEU A 237 -11.81 -10.69 7.84
CA LEU A 237 -13.20 -10.97 8.19
C LEU A 237 -13.89 -11.78 7.08
N GLN A 238 -13.77 -11.37 5.82
CA GLN A 238 -14.38 -12.03 4.67
C GLN A 238 -13.87 -13.46 4.47
N TYR A 239 -12.57 -13.67 4.65
CA TYR A 239 -11.90 -14.96 4.44
C TYR A 239 -11.53 -15.65 5.76
N ARG A 240 -12.32 -15.44 6.81
CA ARG A 240 -12.10 -16.05 8.12
C ARG A 240 -12.01 -17.58 7.98
N GLY A 241 -10.88 -18.15 8.42
CA GLY A 241 -10.64 -19.60 8.35
C GLY A 241 -10.12 -20.11 7.02
N ALA A 242 -10.04 -19.27 5.98
CA ALA A 242 -9.47 -19.64 4.68
C ALA A 242 -8.00 -19.19 4.50
N VAL A 243 -7.54 -18.21 5.30
CA VAL A 243 -6.16 -17.70 5.24
C VAL A 243 -5.16 -18.79 5.60
N ARG A 244 -4.23 -19.07 4.68
CA ARG A 244 -3.09 -19.96 4.90
C ARG A 244 -1.97 -19.21 5.62
N TRP A 245 -2.07 -19.13 6.94
CA TRP A 245 -1.14 -18.36 7.76
C TRP A 245 0.33 -18.78 7.63
N ASP A 246 0.61 -20.07 7.46
CA ASP A 246 1.98 -20.56 7.29
C ASP A 246 2.64 -20.03 6.01
N ASP A 247 1.88 -19.90 4.92
CA ASP A 247 2.36 -19.34 3.66
C ASP A 247 2.66 -17.85 3.83
N LEU A 248 1.76 -17.10 4.48
CA LEU A 248 1.91 -15.67 4.75
C LEU A 248 3.12 -15.38 5.66
N LEU A 249 3.30 -16.16 6.74
CA LEU A 249 4.45 -16.05 7.64
C LEU A 249 5.76 -16.41 6.94
N SER A 250 5.73 -17.43 6.07
CA SER A 250 6.88 -17.83 5.26
C SER A 250 7.26 -16.75 4.26
N ALA A 251 6.28 -16.15 3.57
CA ALA A 251 6.50 -15.04 2.65
C ALA A 251 7.08 -13.82 3.38
N ALA A 252 6.53 -13.45 4.54
CA ALA A 252 7.07 -12.35 5.33
C ALA A 252 8.52 -12.59 5.77
N THR A 253 8.89 -13.83 6.10
CA THR A 253 10.26 -14.21 6.45
C THR A 253 11.20 -14.12 5.24
N ARG A 254 10.81 -14.69 4.09
CA ARG A 254 11.60 -14.64 2.85
C ARG A 254 11.82 -13.20 2.37
N CYS A 255 10.78 -12.38 2.44
CA CYS A 255 10.82 -10.97 2.05
C CYS A 255 11.43 -10.06 3.12
N ARG A 256 11.73 -10.56 4.34
CA ARG A 256 12.23 -9.78 5.49
C ARG A 256 11.31 -8.61 5.84
N THR A 257 10.03 -8.92 5.97
CA THR A 257 8.94 -7.97 6.23
C THR A 257 8.11 -8.39 7.45
N GLY A 258 8.64 -9.26 8.31
CA GLY A 258 7.95 -9.73 9.51
C GLY A 258 7.58 -8.60 10.47
N LEU A 259 8.38 -7.54 10.59
CA LEU A 259 8.00 -6.36 11.39
C LEU A 259 6.80 -5.62 10.80
N ALA A 260 6.79 -5.43 9.48
CA ALA A 260 5.69 -4.80 8.76
C ALA A 260 4.42 -5.64 8.90
N LEU A 261 4.49 -6.95 8.67
CA LEU A 261 3.37 -7.87 8.84
C LEU A 261 2.83 -7.84 10.28
N ALA A 262 3.71 -7.93 11.29
CA ALA A 262 3.31 -7.90 12.69
C ALA A 262 2.60 -6.59 13.07
N ALA A 263 3.14 -5.44 12.63
CA ALA A 263 2.56 -4.14 12.94
C ALA A 263 1.19 -3.97 12.26
N SER A 264 1.08 -4.34 11.00
CA SER A 264 -0.15 -4.23 10.21
C SER A 264 -1.26 -5.17 10.68
N LEU A 265 -0.94 -6.43 11.02
CA LEU A 265 -1.92 -7.38 11.57
C LEU A 265 -2.42 -6.96 12.96
N ARG A 266 -1.55 -6.40 13.81
CA ARG A 266 -2.00 -5.80 15.08
C ARG A 266 -2.95 -4.63 14.85
N ALA A 267 -2.64 -3.76 13.89
CA ALA A 267 -3.47 -2.61 13.57
C ALA A 267 -4.84 -3.05 12.98
N ALA A 268 -4.85 -4.06 12.12
CA ALA A 268 -6.08 -4.66 11.59
C ALA A 268 -6.92 -5.34 12.69
N SER A 269 -6.26 -6.04 13.62
CA SER A 269 -6.93 -6.68 14.77
C SER A 269 -7.59 -5.66 15.70
N ALA A 270 -6.97 -4.48 15.87
CA ALA A 270 -7.57 -3.37 16.62
C ALA A 270 -8.88 -2.85 15.99
N LEU A 271 -9.13 -3.13 14.70
CA LEU A 271 -10.36 -2.82 13.97
C LEU A 271 -11.30 -4.04 13.80
N GLY A 272 -11.01 -5.16 14.46
CA GLY A 272 -11.85 -6.37 14.43
C GLY A 272 -11.39 -7.45 13.45
N GLY A 273 -10.26 -7.27 12.75
CA GLY A 273 -9.68 -8.32 11.92
C GLY A 273 -9.28 -9.56 12.74
N PRO A 274 -9.80 -10.77 12.43
CA PRO A 274 -9.45 -11.97 13.18
C PRO A 274 -8.03 -12.43 12.85
N VAL A 275 -7.13 -12.35 13.84
CA VAL A 275 -5.76 -12.88 13.75
C VAL A 275 -5.60 -13.95 14.83
N PRO A 276 -5.30 -15.20 14.47
CA PRO A 276 -5.14 -16.27 15.45
C PRO A 276 -4.00 -15.99 16.45
N ALA A 277 -4.15 -16.49 17.67
CA ALA A 277 -3.20 -16.23 18.75
C ALA A 277 -1.82 -16.86 18.46
N GLU A 278 -1.78 -18.00 17.78
CA GLU A 278 -0.59 -18.67 17.29
C GLU A 278 0.18 -17.82 16.26
N VAL A 279 -0.51 -17.12 15.36
CA VAL A 279 0.12 -16.21 14.39
C VAL A 279 0.74 -15.03 15.11
N THR A 280 0.01 -14.45 16.08
CA THR A 280 0.53 -13.37 16.91
C THR A 280 1.77 -13.81 17.69
N ARG A 281 1.76 -15.02 18.27
CA ARG A 281 2.93 -15.59 18.95
C ARG A 281 4.12 -15.80 18.00
N ALA A 282 3.89 -16.34 16.81
CA ALA A 282 4.93 -16.53 15.80
C ALA A 282 5.58 -15.19 15.39
N LEU A 283 4.78 -14.15 15.18
CA LEU A 283 5.27 -12.81 14.84
C LEU A 283 6.02 -12.13 15.99
N ASN A 284 5.63 -12.37 17.25
CA ASN A 284 6.38 -11.91 18.41
C ASN A 284 7.71 -12.69 18.60
N ALA A 285 7.76 -13.94 18.16
CA ALA A 285 8.96 -14.77 18.17
C ALA A 285 9.91 -14.48 16.98
N TYR A 286 9.42 -13.83 15.92
CA TYR A 286 10.22 -13.44 14.77
C TYR A 286 11.44 -12.61 15.17
N ARG A 287 12.59 -12.88 14.54
CA ARG A 287 13.86 -12.21 14.83
C ARG A 287 14.27 -11.40 13.60
N PRO A 288 13.89 -10.12 13.51
CA PRO A 288 14.18 -9.31 12.35
C PRO A 288 15.68 -9.10 12.19
N GLY A 289 16.17 -9.11 10.95
CA GLY A 289 17.55 -8.75 10.65
C GLY A 289 17.83 -7.27 10.93
N ALA A 290 19.12 -6.89 11.07
CA ALA A 290 19.49 -5.49 11.31
C ALA A 290 18.99 -4.54 10.20
N GLY A 291 19.01 -4.99 8.95
CA GLY A 291 18.51 -4.20 7.81
C GLY A 291 17.01 -4.00 7.85
N GLU A 292 16.24 -4.97 8.33
CA GLU A 292 14.79 -4.86 8.45
C GLU A 292 14.42 -3.90 9.57
N ARG A 293 15.09 -4.01 10.73
CA ARG A 293 14.88 -3.09 11.86
C ARG A 293 15.11 -1.63 11.47
N VAL A 294 16.23 -1.36 10.79
CA VAL A 294 16.56 0.02 10.35
C VAL A 294 15.52 0.51 9.35
N PHE A 295 15.16 -0.30 8.37
CA PHE A 295 14.20 0.10 7.36
C PHE A 295 12.82 0.34 7.94
N PHE A 296 12.30 -0.60 8.73
CA PHE A 296 10.99 -0.48 9.36
C PHE A 296 10.93 0.77 10.24
N ALA A 297 11.94 1.00 11.09
CA ALA A 297 12.01 2.18 11.95
C ALA A 297 12.02 3.50 11.16
N MET A 298 12.68 3.54 9.99
CA MET A 298 12.69 4.72 9.13
C MET A 298 11.39 4.89 8.34
N ALA A 299 10.78 3.80 7.89
CA ALA A 299 9.57 3.83 7.09
C ALA A 299 8.34 4.18 7.94
N SER A 300 8.31 3.74 9.21
CA SER A 300 7.28 4.06 10.18
C SER A 300 7.46 5.41 10.88
N ASP A 301 8.50 6.19 10.55
CA ASP A 301 8.70 7.53 11.07
C ASP A 301 8.02 8.55 10.15
N ASP A 302 6.97 9.18 10.68
CA ASP A 302 6.16 10.18 9.96
C ASP A 302 6.94 11.46 9.61
N ARG A 303 8.12 11.66 10.21
CA ARG A 303 9.02 12.79 9.91
C ARG A 303 9.93 12.51 8.72
N MET A 304 10.02 11.26 8.26
CA MET A 304 10.89 10.88 7.15
C MET A 304 10.26 11.24 5.81
N THR A 305 10.98 12.04 5.01
CA THR A 305 10.61 12.29 3.62
C THR A 305 10.69 11.00 2.81
N TRP A 306 9.94 10.93 1.72
CA TRP A 306 9.97 9.78 0.82
C TRP A 306 11.37 9.46 0.27
N HIS A 307 12.21 10.47 0.03
CA HIS A 307 13.61 10.27 -0.34
C HIS A 307 14.45 9.63 0.79
N ALA A 308 14.20 10.01 2.04
CA ALA A 308 14.85 9.39 3.20
C ALA A 308 14.40 7.92 3.37
N ARG A 309 13.12 7.61 3.12
CA ARG A 309 12.60 6.23 3.07
C ARG A 309 13.27 5.43 1.93
N ARG A 310 13.55 6.05 0.78
CA ARG A 310 14.33 5.42 -0.31
C ARG A 310 15.76 5.08 0.11
N LEU A 311 16.44 5.89 0.91
CA LEU A 311 17.75 5.52 1.46
C LEU A 311 17.70 4.37 2.43
N ALA A 312 16.64 4.34 3.25
CA ALA A 312 16.45 3.33 4.28
C ALA A 312 16.44 1.90 3.72
N THR A 313 16.06 1.75 2.45
CA THR A 313 16.07 0.46 1.75
C THR A 313 17.48 0.01 1.33
N ALA A 314 18.49 0.87 1.23
CA ALA A 314 19.81 0.45 0.73
C ALA A 314 20.50 -0.64 1.58
N PRO A 315 20.47 -0.62 2.93
CA PRO A 315 21.02 -1.70 3.75
C PRO A 315 20.41 -3.09 3.48
N SER A 316 19.18 -3.13 2.95
CA SER A 316 18.46 -4.36 2.64
C SER A 316 18.90 -5.06 1.36
N VAL A 317 19.53 -4.31 0.45
CA VAL A 317 20.12 -4.86 -0.76
C VAL A 317 21.40 -5.62 -0.39
N GLY A 318 21.52 -6.87 -0.83
CA GLY A 318 22.71 -7.70 -0.57
C GLY A 318 23.87 -7.34 -1.50
N GLY A 319 25.09 -7.24 -0.96
CA GLY A 319 26.30 -6.94 -1.73
C GLY A 319 26.56 -5.45 -1.94
N LEU A 320 27.81 -5.02 -1.82
CA LEU A 320 28.18 -3.60 -1.91
C LEU A 320 27.91 -3.03 -3.31
N SER A 321 28.27 -3.76 -4.37
CA SER A 321 28.02 -3.35 -5.76
C SER A 321 26.53 -3.15 -6.06
N ALA A 322 25.68 -4.08 -5.64
CA ALA A 322 24.23 -3.99 -5.83
C ALA A 322 23.61 -2.87 -4.99
N ARG A 323 24.11 -2.60 -3.77
CA ARG A 323 23.70 -1.43 -2.95
C ARG A 323 24.03 -0.13 -3.66
N MET A 324 25.24 0.00 -4.20
CA MET A 324 25.64 1.20 -4.90
C MET A 324 24.85 1.37 -6.21
N ALA A 325 24.65 0.31 -6.99
CA ALA A 325 23.80 0.34 -8.18
C ALA A 325 22.35 0.72 -7.86
N TYR A 326 21.79 0.17 -6.78
CA TYR A 326 20.45 0.51 -6.29
C TYR A 326 20.33 2.00 -5.92
N LEU A 327 21.30 2.53 -5.16
CA LEU A 327 21.35 3.95 -4.78
C LEU A 327 21.56 4.86 -6.01
N CYS A 328 22.40 4.47 -6.96
CA CYS A 328 22.69 5.23 -8.17
C CYS A 328 21.53 5.26 -9.18
N GLY A 329 20.90 4.11 -9.44
CA GLY A 329 19.78 4.00 -10.38
C GLY A 329 18.55 4.79 -9.94
N ARG A 330 18.37 4.98 -8.62
CA ARG A 330 17.29 5.80 -8.04
C ARG A 330 17.65 7.29 -7.93
N LEU A 331 18.88 7.67 -8.22
CA LEU A 331 19.40 9.05 -8.22
C LEU A 331 19.50 9.67 -9.61
N SER A 332 19.59 8.83 -10.64
CA SER A 332 19.58 9.26 -12.04
C SER A 332 19.09 8.08 -12.90
N PRO A 333 17.98 8.23 -13.63
CA PRO A 333 17.50 7.21 -14.57
C PRO A 333 18.57 6.74 -15.56
N ARG A 334 19.51 7.63 -15.92
CA ARG A 334 20.64 7.35 -16.81
C ARG A 334 21.66 6.34 -16.26
N TYR A 335 21.76 6.17 -14.94
CA TYR A 335 22.70 5.21 -14.32
C TYR A 335 22.10 3.80 -14.22
N ALA A 336 20.78 3.68 -14.08
CA ALA A 336 20.08 2.39 -14.06
C ALA A 336 20.26 1.62 -15.37
N ALA A 337 20.11 2.32 -16.51
CA ALA A 337 20.30 1.76 -17.85
C ALA A 337 21.73 1.22 -18.09
N SER A 338 22.75 1.79 -17.44
CA SER A 338 24.15 1.33 -17.58
C SER A 338 24.50 0.09 -16.76
N CYS A 339 23.67 -0.27 -15.77
CA CYS A 339 23.93 -1.39 -14.86
C CYS A 339 23.21 -2.69 -15.25
N GLU A 340 22.24 -2.64 -16.18
CA GLU A 340 21.43 -3.79 -16.60
C GLU A 340 21.92 -4.52 -17.87
N GLY A 341 23.18 -4.32 -18.29
CA GLY A 341 23.70 -5.15 -19.41
C GLY A 341 25.03 -4.78 -20.05
N GLY A 342 25.98 -4.14 -19.37
CA GLY A 342 27.25 -3.73 -20.00
C GLY A 342 28.50 -3.90 -19.13
N PRO A 343 29.71 -3.98 -19.75
CA PRO A 343 31.00 -4.25 -19.09
C PRO A 343 31.46 -3.18 -18.07
N ASN A 344 30.65 -2.17 -17.80
CA ASN A 344 30.93 -1.06 -16.87
C ASN A 344 30.21 -1.17 -15.50
N ALA A 345 29.69 -2.34 -15.14
CA ALA A 345 28.98 -2.59 -13.87
C ALA A 345 29.84 -2.41 -12.58
N SER A 346 31.09 -1.94 -12.69
CA SER A 346 32.08 -1.83 -11.61
C SER A 346 32.38 -0.42 -11.12
N ARG A 347 31.75 0.65 -11.64
CA ARG A 347 32.08 2.02 -11.23
C ARG A 347 31.36 2.44 -9.94
N SER A 348 32.13 2.75 -8.90
CA SER A 348 31.63 3.39 -7.68
C SER A 348 31.11 4.81 -7.99
N PRO A 349 30.02 5.28 -7.35
CA PRO A 349 29.53 6.63 -7.57
C PRO A 349 30.52 7.69 -7.09
N ARG A 350 30.56 8.80 -7.84
CA ARG A 350 31.30 10.01 -7.44
C ARG A 350 30.59 10.67 -6.25
N GLY A 351 31.35 11.23 -5.30
CA GLY A 351 30.85 11.82 -4.06
C GLY A 351 29.79 12.93 -4.20
N GLY A 352 29.65 13.53 -5.39
CA GLY A 352 28.59 14.51 -5.69
C GLY A 352 27.17 13.92 -5.67
N ALA A 353 26.99 12.66 -6.08
CA ALA A 353 25.68 12.01 -6.09
C ALA A 353 25.14 11.77 -4.67
N VAL A 354 26.03 11.38 -3.74
CA VAL A 354 25.70 11.17 -2.32
C VAL A 354 25.32 12.48 -1.62
N ARG A 355 26.05 13.58 -1.91
CA ARG A 355 25.72 14.90 -1.35
C ARG A 355 24.37 15.42 -1.82
N ARG A 356 24.05 15.25 -3.11
CA ARG A 356 22.75 15.64 -3.69
C ARG A 356 21.59 14.85 -3.08
N LEU A 357 21.82 13.58 -2.77
CA LEU A 357 20.81 12.75 -2.17
C LEU A 357 20.54 13.11 -0.69
N LEU A 358 21.59 13.42 0.08
CA LEU A 358 21.45 13.90 1.45
C LEU A 358 20.74 15.24 1.54
N SER A 359 20.92 16.15 0.57
CA SER A 359 20.17 17.41 0.53
C SER A 359 18.67 17.22 0.24
N LEU A 360 18.28 16.19 -0.53
CA LEU A 360 16.87 15.86 -0.80
C LEU A 360 16.18 15.20 0.41
N CYS A 361 16.93 14.78 1.43
CA CYS A 361 16.38 14.13 2.62
C CYS A 361 15.90 15.12 3.71
N GLY A 362 16.16 16.43 3.55
CA GLY A 362 15.72 17.46 4.50
C GLY A 362 16.11 17.16 5.95
N SER A 363 15.18 17.33 6.90
CA SER A 363 15.34 17.00 8.33
C SER A 363 15.67 15.51 8.59
N GLY A 364 15.44 14.63 7.61
CA GLY A 364 15.81 13.21 7.66
C GLY A 364 17.29 12.92 7.40
N ALA A 365 18.11 13.94 7.15
CA ALA A 365 19.55 13.80 6.85
C ALA A 365 20.34 13.04 7.95
N ARG A 366 19.98 13.17 9.24
CA ARG A 366 20.66 12.43 10.32
C ARG A 366 20.37 10.92 10.26
N ALA A 367 19.14 10.52 9.98
CA ALA A 367 18.76 9.11 9.82
C ALA A 367 19.37 8.51 8.54
N ALA A 368 19.40 9.29 7.45
CA ALA A 368 20.13 8.97 6.23
C ALA A 368 21.63 8.74 6.50
N VAL A 369 22.27 9.59 7.30
CA VAL A 369 23.68 9.44 7.73
C VAL A 369 23.87 8.22 8.62
N LEU A 370 22.92 7.88 9.49
CA LEU A 370 22.98 6.65 10.29
C LEU A 370 22.83 5.39 9.42
N ALA A 371 21.93 5.39 8.44
CA ALA A 371 21.80 4.32 7.45
C ALA A 371 23.09 4.16 6.62
N LEU A 372 23.68 5.27 6.16
CA LEU A 372 24.98 5.27 5.48
C LEU A 372 26.12 4.79 6.39
N ARG A 373 26.14 5.17 7.67
CA ARG A 373 27.15 4.68 8.64
C ARG A 373 27.00 3.19 8.91
N ALA A 374 25.77 2.67 8.96
CA ALA A 374 25.52 1.24 9.06
C ALA A 374 25.98 0.47 7.82
N ILE A 375 25.94 1.11 6.64
CA ILE A 375 26.52 0.59 5.38
C ILE A 375 28.05 0.55 5.45
N CYS A 376 28.70 1.60 5.96
CA CYS A 376 30.16 1.71 6.00
C CYS A 376 30.85 0.89 7.12
N ARG A 377 30.14 0.48 8.18
CA ARG A 377 30.73 -0.31 9.29
C ARG A 377 30.83 -1.82 9.00
N ARG A 378 30.46 -2.28 7.80
CA ARG A 378 30.48 -3.70 7.39
C ARG A 378 31.32 -3.96 6.13
N THR A 379 32.19 -3.02 5.76
CA THR A 379 33.29 -3.26 4.80
C THR A 379 34.53 -3.71 5.52
#